data_AF-A0A4U6LY02-F1
#
_entry.id   AF-A0A4U6LY02-F1
#
_cell.length_a   1.000
_cell.length_b   1.000
_cell.length_c   1.000
_cell.angle_alpha   90.00
_cell.angle_beta   90.00
_cell.angle_gamma   90.00
#
_symmetry.space_group_name_H-M   'P 1'
#
loop_
_entity.id
_entity.type
_entity.pdbx_description
1 polymer ?
#
loop_
_entity_poly.entity_id
_entity_poly.type
_entity_poly.pdbx_seq_one_letter_code
_entity_poly.pdbx_strand_id
1 'polypeptide(L)'
;SLKTWRQALGRGESRLTVVYGTKGGRPRETVILDAVAVRKALDNALSVAEHRHGRLIDKPDLKSAMKYWHSQASRTGLTGAFSPHSLRYAWAQDA
;
A
#
# COMPACT_ATOMS: atom_id res chain seq x y z
N SER A 1 -4.67 -10.09 1.07
CA SER A 1 -5.23 -8.94 1.80
C SER A 1 -4.21 -8.45 2.83
N LEU A 2 -4.46 -7.36 3.58
CA LEU A 2 -3.55 -6.89 4.64
C LEU A 2 -3.27 -7.99 5.68
N LYS A 3 -4.28 -8.77 6.07
CA LYS A 3 -4.13 -9.91 6.99
C LYS A 3 -3.22 -10.99 6.42
N THR A 4 -3.35 -11.31 5.13
CA THR A 4 -2.47 -12.27 4.44
C THR A 4 -1.01 -11.80 4.46
N TRP A 5 -0.77 -10.51 4.20
CA TRP A 5 0.59 -9.95 4.23
C TRP A 5 1.19 -9.98 5.64
N ARG A 6 0.37 -9.70 6.67
CA ARG A 6 0.80 -9.82 8.07
C ARG A 6 1.20 -11.25 8.44
N GLN A 7 0.44 -12.24 7.97
CA GLN A 7 0.75 -13.66 8.17
C GLN A 7 2.04 -14.08 7.44
N ALA A 8 2.24 -13.62 6.20
CA ALA A 8 3.47 -13.86 5.44
C ALA A 8 4.72 -13.33 6.18
N LEU A 9 4.65 -12.11 6.72
CA LEU A 9 5.71 -11.57 7.58
C LEU A 9 5.91 -12.36 8.88
N GLY A 10 4.84 -12.92 9.45
CA GLY A 10 4.91 -13.80 10.62
C GLY A 10 5.66 -15.10 10.33
N ARG A 11 5.58 -15.61 9.10
CA ARG A 11 6.33 -16.79 8.62
C ARG A 11 7.77 -16.47 8.18
N GLY A 12 8.18 -15.20 8.20
CA GLY A 12 9.51 -14.79 7.75
C GLY A 12 9.67 -14.78 6.23
N GLU A 13 8.58 -14.67 5.47
CA GLU A 13 8.67 -14.54 4.01
C GLU A 13 9.38 -13.25 3.61
N SER A 14 10.22 -13.32 2.58
CA SER A 14 10.97 -12.18 2.04
C SER A 14 10.22 -11.42 0.94
N ARG A 15 9.03 -11.89 0.55
CA ARG A 15 8.19 -11.33 -0.50
C ARG A 15 6.73 -11.29 -0.10
N LEU A 16 5.98 -10.39 -0.74
CA LEU A 16 4.53 -10.28 -0.60
C LEU A 16 3.85 -10.38 -1.97
N THR A 17 2.80 -11.21 -2.04
CA THR A 17 1.94 -11.32 -3.22
C THR A 17 0.81 -10.29 -3.20
N VAL A 18 0.74 -9.45 -4.23
CA VAL A 18 -0.35 -8.50 -4.48
C VAL A 18 -1.26 -9.06 -5.57
N VAL A 19 -2.54 -9.27 -5.24
CA VAL A 19 -3.53 -9.83 -6.19
C VAL A 19 -4.61 -8.81 -6.55
N TYR A 20 -5.16 -8.11 -5.56
CA TYR A 20 -6.21 -7.11 -5.77
C TYR A 20 -5.70 -5.84 -6.45
N GLY A 21 -6.50 -5.29 -7.37
CA GLY A 21 -6.17 -4.04 -8.09
C GLY A 21 -5.07 -4.18 -9.14
N THR A 22 -4.62 -5.41 -9.44
CA THR A 22 -3.59 -5.66 -10.45
C THR A 22 -4.19 -5.65 -11.87
N LYS A 23 -3.41 -5.17 -12.84
CA LYS A 23 -3.82 -5.19 -14.26
C LYS A 23 -4.12 -6.63 -14.71
N GLY A 24 -5.36 -6.86 -15.12
CA GLY A 24 -5.84 -8.17 -15.58
C GLY A 24 -5.91 -9.24 -14.49
N GLY A 25 -5.92 -8.86 -13.21
CA GLY A 25 -5.98 -9.80 -12.08
C GLY A 25 -4.72 -10.65 -11.88
N ARG A 26 -3.63 -10.34 -12.59
CA ARG A 26 -2.38 -11.11 -12.51
C ARG A 26 -1.67 -10.83 -11.19
N PRO A 27 -1.40 -11.85 -10.36
CA PRO A 27 -0.61 -11.70 -9.13
C PRO A 27 0.74 -11.05 -9.41
N ARG A 28 1.20 -10.21 -8.48
CA ARG A 28 2.52 -9.55 -8.53
C ARG A 28 3.25 -9.78 -7.24
N GLU A 29 4.53 -10.12 -7.32
CA GLU A 29 5.42 -10.22 -6.18
C GLU A 29 6.14 -8.89 -5.95
N THR A 30 6.35 -8.55 -4.67
CA THR A 30 7.26 -7.47 -4.26
C THR A 30 8.16 -7.95 -3.12
N VAL A 31 9.40 -7.50 -3.11
CA VAL A 31 10.39 -7.82 -2.06
C VAL A 31 10.09 -7.02 -0.80
N ILE A 32 10.46 -7.57 0.36
CA ILE A 32 10.42 -6.87 1.65
C ILE A 32 11.84 -6.41 1.97
N LEU A 33 12.07 -5.08 1.98
CA LEU A 33 13.37 -4.49 2.32
C LEU A 33 13.58 -4.37 3.84
N ASP A 34 12.52 -4.02 4.57
CA ASP A 34 12.54 -3.89 6.03
C ASP A 34 11.28 -4.54 6.63
N ALA A 35 11.44 -5.76 7.17
CA ALA A 35 10.34 -6.51 7.74
C ALA A 35 9.75 -5.86 9.01
N VAL A 36 10.51 -5.04 9.73
CA VAL A 36 10.02 -4.32 10.92
C VAL A 36 9.16 -3.14 10.50
N ALA A 37 9.64 -2.33 9.54
CA ALA A 37 8.89 -1.20 9.02
C ALA A 37 7.59 -1.65 8.34
N VAL A 38 7.64 -2.69 7.50
CA VAL A 38 6.44 -3.21 6.83
C VAL A 38 5.43 -3.76 7.85
N ARG A 39 5.88 -4.43 8.92
CA ARG A 39 4.99 -4.91 10.00
C ARG A 39 4.28 -3.76 10.70
N LYS A 40 5.01 -2.70 11.06
CA LYS A 40 4.42 -1.48 11.66
C LYS A 40 3.38 -0.85 10.73
N ALA A 41 3.69 -0.75 9.44
CA ALA A 41 2.76 -0.20 8.44
C ALA A 41 1.48 -1.05 8.32
N LEU A 42 1.61 -2.39 8.30
CA LEU A 42 0.47 -3.31 8.24
C LEU A 42 -0.40 -3.24 9.49
N ASP A 43 0.21 -3.21 10.67
CA ASP A 43 -0.52 -3.14 11.94
C ASP A 43 -1.34 -1.84 12.03
N ASN A 44 -0.73 -0.71 11.64
CA ASN A 44 -1.45 0.56 11.54
C ASN A 44 -2.57 0.50 10.49
N ALA A 45 -2.31 -0.06 9.31
CA ALA A 45 -3.30 -0.17 8.23
C ALA A 45 -4.51 -1.03 8.65
N LEU A 46 -4.27 -2.12 9.37
CA LEU A 46 -5.32 -2.99 9.90
C LEU A 46 -6.18 -2.25 10.95
N SER A 47 -5.55 -1.58 11.91
CA SER A 47 -6.27 -0.79 12.91
C SER A 47 -7.12 0.31 12.27
N VAL A 48 -6.59 1.04 11.29
CA VAL A 48 -7.36 2.05 10.54
C VAL A 48 -8.54 1.41 9.80
N ALA A 49 -8.34 0.26 9.16
CA ALA A 49 -9.38 -0.42 8.40
C ALA A 49 -10.50 -0.96 9.29
N GLU A 50 -10.21 -1.42 10.51
CA GLU A 50 -11.21 -1.88 11.48
C GLU A 50 -12.22 -0.78 11.82
N HIS A 51 -11.76 0.46 11.97
CA HIS A 51 -12.61 1.63 12.22
C HIS A 51 -13.30 2.20 10.96
N ARG A 52 -13.04 1.62 9.78
CA ARG A 52 -13.45 2.14 8.47
C ARG A 52 -14.10 1.07 7.59
N HIS A 53 -14.88 0.18 8.21
CA HIS A 53 -15.61 -0.88 7.51
C HIS A 53 -14.72 -1.76 6.61
N GLY A 54 -13.49 -2.02 7.04
CA GLY A 54 -12.51 -2.81 6.29
C GLY A 54 -11.79 -2.07 5.17
N ARG A 55 -11.94 -0.74 5.06
CA ARG A 55 -11.30 0.09 4.03
C ARG A 55 -10.21 0.98 4.62
N LEU A 56 -9.11 1.18 3.91
CA LEU A 56 -8.11 2.18 4.30
C LEU A 56 -8.59 3.61 4.07
N ILE A 57 -9.31 3.83 2.96
CA ILE A 57 -9.94 5.10 2.62
C ILE A 57 -11.43 4.82 2.52
N ASP A 58 -12.18 5.35 3.49
CA ASP A 58 -13.62 5.16 3.56
C ASP A 58 -14.34 6.24 2.77
N LYS A 59 -14.56 5.96 1.49
CA LYS A 59 -15.27 6.83 0.54
C LYS A 59 -16.31 5.99 -0.22
N PRO A 60 -17.42 6.62 -0.66
CA PRO A 60 -18.55 5.90 -1.24
C PRO A 60 -18.22 5.18 -2.56
N ASP A 61 -17.19 5.64 -3.28
CA ASP A 61 -16.81 5.09 -4.57
C ASP A 61 -15.29 5.22 -4.82
N LEU A 62 -14.78 4.50 -5.82
CA LEU A 62 -13.36 4.47 -6.16
C LEU A 62 -12.84 5.85 -6.59
N LYS A 63 -13.62 6.64 -7.33
CA LYS A 63 -13.21 7.96 -7.82
C LYS A 63 -13.00 8.92 -6.66
N SER A 64 -13.93 8.95 -5.70
CA SER A 64 -13.81 9.78 -4.49
C SER A 64 -12.69 9.30 -3.56
N ALA A 65 -12.45 7.99 -3.46
CA ALA A 65 -11.30 7.43 -2.73
C ALA A 65 -9.96 7.85 -3.35
N MET A 66 -9.82 7.73 -4.68
CA MET A 66 -8.61 8.13 -5.41
C MET A 66 -8.36 9.64 -5.28
N LYS A 67 -9.40 10.47 -5.42
CA LYS A 67 -9.29 11.93 -5.24
C LYS A 67 -8.79 12.27 -3.82
N TYR A 68 -9.35 11.62 -2.80
CA TYR A 68 -8.90 11.81 -1.42
C TYR A 68 -7.42 11.43 -1.25
N TRP A 69 -7.01 10.28 -1.77
CA TRP A 69 -5.60 9.84 -1.74
C TRP A 69 -4.66 10.85 -2.38
N HIS A 70 -4.94 11.28 -3.62
CA HIS A 70 -4.10 12.26 -4.32
C HIS A 70 -4.01 13.60 -3.58
N SER A 71 -5.12 14.05 -2.98
CA SER A 71 -5.13 15.26 -2.16
C SER A 71 -4.25 15.12 -0.92
N GLN A 72 -4.34 14.00 -0.20
CA GLN A 72 -3.49 13.75 0.97
C GLN A 72 -2.01 13.67 0.57
N ALA A 73 -1.68 12.94 -0.49
CA ALA A 73 -0.31 12.83 -0.99
C ALA A 73 0.27 14.22 -1.36
N SER A 74 -0.53 15.06 -2.02
CA SER A 74 -0.10 16.43 -2.36
C SER A 74 0.14 17.28 -1.10
N ARG A 75 -0.74 17.16 -0.10
CA ARG A 75 -0.59 17.85 1.20
C ARG A 75 0.65 17.44 1.98
N THR A 76 1.15 16.22 1.76
CA THR A 76 2.41 15.74 2.35
C THR A 76 3.62 16.01 1.47
N GLY A 77 3.50 16.83 0.42
CA GLY A 77 4.60 17.26 -0.43
C GLY A 77 4.85 16.38 -1.66
N LEU A 78 4.08 15.31 -1.88
CA LEU A 78 4.21 14.45 -3.07
C LEU A 78 3.56 15.12 -4.28
N THR A 79 4.25 16.09 -4.87
CA THR A 79 3.78 16.92 -5.98
C THR A 79 4.83 17.09 -7.07
N GLY A 80 4.43 17.50 -8.27
CA GLY A 80 5.34 17.76 -9.39
C GLY A 80 6.27 16.58 -9.68
N ALA A 81 7.58 16.85 -9.74
CA ALA A 81 8.61 15.84 -9.97
C ALA A 81 8.65 14.74 -8.89
N PHE A 82 8.20 15.03 -7.66
CA PHE A 82 8.14 14.10 -6.54
C PHE A 82 6.72 13.57 -6.27
N SER A 83 5.88 13.48 -7.31
CA SER A 83 4.53 12.93 -7.22
C SER A 83 4.53 11.45 -6.76
N PRO A 84 3.40 10.86 -6.36
CA PRO A 84 3.35 9.44 -5.97
C PRO A 84 3.89 8.47 -7.03
N HIS A 85 3.87 8.84 -8.31
CA HIS A 85 4.45 8.03 -9.38
C HIS A 85 5.99 8.01 -9.34
N SER A 86 6.63 9.05 -8.80
CA SER A 86 8.09 9.05 -8.61
C SER A 86 8.54 8.03 -7.56
N LEU A 87 7.73 7.75 -6.54
CA LEU A 87 8.01 6.69 -5.56
C LEU A 87 8.11 5.32 -6.23
N ARG A 88 7.34 5.09 -7.30
CA ARG A 88 7.43 3.86 -8.10
C ARG A 88 8.75 3.79 -8.88
N TYR A 89 9.24 4.92 -9.40
CA TYR A 89 10.54 4.97 -10.06
C TYR A 89 11.67 4.75 -9.06
N ALA A 90 11.64 5.42 -7.90
CA ALA A 90 12.62 5.21 -6.83
C ALA A 90 12.66 3.74 -6.41
N TRP A 91 11.50 3.11 -6.18
CA TRP A 91 11.44 1.67 -5.89
C TRP A 91 12.09 0.82 -7.00
N ALA A 92 11.82 1.12 -8.27
CA ALA A 92 12.39 0.34 -9.38
C ALA A 92 13.90 0.56 -9.59
N GLN A 93 14.47 1.64 -9.04
CA GLN A 93 15.88 1.96 -9.09
C GLN A 93 16.65 1.39 -7.89
N ASP A 94 16.05 1.44 -6.70
CA ASP A 94 16.73 1.18 -5.43
C ASP A 94 16.50 -0.23 -4.86
N ALA A 95 15.47 -0.95 -5.31
CA ALA A 95 15.09 -2.28 -4.82
C ALA A 95 15.61 -3.43 -5.71
#